data_AF-R6I5G7-F1
#
_entry.id   AF-R6I5G7-F1
#
_cell.length_a   1.000
_cell.length_b   1.000
_cell.length_c   1.000
_cell.angle_alpha   90.00
_cell.angle_beta   90.00
_cell.angle_gamma   90.00
#
_symmetry.space_group_name_H-M   'P 1'
#
loop_
_entity.id
_entity.type
_entity.pdbx_description
1 polymer ?
#
loop_
_entity_poly.entity_id
_entity_poly.type
_entity_poly.pdbx_seq_one_letter_code
_entity_poly.pdbx_strand_id
1 'polypeptide(L)'
;MALFNKKDKQKKEKEKPQKKPLEIWYTEDGTKIGDDGYPMTPLRTKMHHVWNAYFIYAMILLVWGLACTLLGWFSGETFTDWELRATGGWEYNGYRLATLVRIEALVCLWTAVASVILNLKGFAWMYDRASNGLVNGLMYALLGISIAIELVALFMIHIISPACLINIVLIVMTIITMKQIDEERPSLKKAKRFRKEVK
;
A
#
# COMPACT_ATOMS: atom_id res chain seq x y z
N MET A 1 67.21 13.62 -18.01
CA MET A 1 65.87 13.78 -18.61
C MET A 1 65.09 12.50 -18.37
N ALA A 2 63.90 12.66 -17.80
CA ALA A 2 63.09 11.62 -17.19
C ALA A 2 62.45 10.67 -18.21
N LEU A 3 62.53 9.36 -17.96
CA LEU A 3 61.67 8.36 -18.60
C LEU A 3 61.16 7.36 -17.55
N PHE A 4 59.98 7.68 -17.04
CA PHE A 4 58.89 6.79 -16.64
C PHE A 4 59.25 5.46 -15.94
N ASN A 5 59.38 5.54 -14.61
CA ASN A 5 59.15 4.40 -13.73
C ASN A 5 57.65 4.04 -13.75
N LYS A 6 57.30 2.89 -14.33
CA LYS A 6 55.97 2.27 -14.21
C LYS A 6 55.71 1.97 -12.73
N LYS A 7 55.04 2.91 -12.04
CA LYS A 7 54.40 2.63 -10.76
C LYS A 7 53.01 2.09 -11.03
N ASP A 8 52.81 0.86 -10.60
CA ASP A 8 51.55 0.14 -10.56
C ASP A 8 50.42 1.06 -10.10
N LYS A 9 49.47 1.32 -11.01
CA LYS A 9 48.16 1.84 -10.64
C LYS A 9 47.40 0.72 -9.94
N GLN A 10 47.70 0.49 -8.66
CA GLN A 10 46.74 -0.11 -7.76
C GLN A 10 45.50 0.79 -7.75
N LYS A 11 44.46 0.35 -8.47
CA LYS A 11 43.10 0.84 -8.28
C LYS A 11 42.80 0.70 -6.79
N LYS A 12 42.74 1.81 -6.06
CA LYS A 12 42.08 1.86 -4.76
C LYS A 12 40.64 1.41 -5.00
N GLU A 13 40.35 0.14 -4.70
CA GLU A 13 38.99 -0.32 -4.50
C GLU A 13 38.37 0.63 -3.48
N LYS A 14 37.41 1.44 -3.93
CA LYS A 14 36.52 2.13 -3.02
C LYS A 14 35.82 1.04 -2.24
N GLU A 15 36.16 0.90 -0.96
CA GLU A 15 35.42 0.08 -0.02
C GLU A 15 33.92 0.33 -0.26
N LYS A 16 33.20 -0.73 -0.67
CA LYS A 16 31.75 -0.69 -0.71
C LYS A 16 31.30 -0.22 0.66
N PRO A 17 30.43 0.79 0.79
CA PRO A 17 29.93 1.20 2.09
C PRO A 17 29.32 -0.05 2.73
N GLN A 18 29.98 -0.57 3.77
CA GLN A 18 29.44 -1.66 4.57
C GLN A 18 28.07 -1.16 5.02
N LYS A 19 27.01 -1.85 4.60
CA LYS A 19 25.66 -1.59 5.10
C LYS A 19 25.79 -1.62 6.61
N LYS A 20 25.61 -0.46 7.27
CA LYS A 20 25.60 -0.41 8.72
C LYS A 20 24.67 -1.54 9.19
N PRO A 21 25.11 -2.41 10.11
CA PRO A 21 24.23 -3.45 10.62
C PRO A 21 22.94 -2.77 11.05
N LEU A 22 21.79 -3.35 10.70
CA LEU A 22 20.50 -2.87 11.17
C LEU A 22 20.51 -2.95 12.70
N GLU A 23 20.88 -1.85 13.36
CA GLU A 23 20.88 -1.75 14.81
C GLU A 23 19.41 -1.75 15.25
N ILE A 24 18.91 -2.94 15.60
CA ILE A 24 17.58 -3.10 16.19
C ILE A 24 17.74 -2.81 17.68
N TRP A 25 17.17 -1.70 18.12
CA TRP A 25 17.21 -1.28 19.51
C TRP A 25 16.15 -2.04 20.31
N TYR A 26 16.52 -2.49 21.50
CA TYR A 26 15.60 -3.13 22.45
C TYR A 26 15.54 -2.29 23.74
N THR A 27 14.39 -2.31 24.40
CA THR A 27 14.22 -1.83 25.77
C THR A 27 14.94 -2.76 26.76
N GLU A 28 15.14 -2.31 28.01
CA GLU A 28 15.66 -3.13 29.10
C GLU A 28 14.87 -4.44 29.27
N ASP A 29 13.56 -4.41 29.00
CA ASP A 29 12.64 -5.55 29.06
C ASP A 29 12.64 -6.44 27.80
N GLY A 30 13.48 -6.15 26.80
CA GLY A 30 13.58 -6.92 25.56
C GLY A 30 12.52 -6.61 24.50
N THR A 31 11.73 -5.54 24.65
CA THR A 31 10.77 -5.09 23.63
C THR A 31 11.49 -4.29 22.54
N LYS A 32 11.24 -4.61 21.27
CA LYS A 32 11.81 -3.88 20.11
C LYS A 32 11.40 -2.41 20.17
N ILE A 33 12.32 -1.50 19.84
CA ILE A 33 12.08 -0.07 19.73
C ILE A 33 11.81 0.27 18.27
N GLY A 34 10.77 1.08 18.02
CA GLY A 34 10.45 1.60 16.69
C GLY A 34 11.40 2.73 16.29
N ASP A 35 11.35 3.14 15.03
CA ASP A 35 12.26 4.15 14.46
C ASP A 35 12.12 5.54 15.13
N ASP A 36 11.00 5.77 15.81
CA ASP A 36 10.68 6.97 16.60
C ASP A 36 11.21 6.94 18.05
N GLY A 37 11.85 5.84 18.47
CA GLY A 37 12.39 5.66 19.82
C GLY A 37 11.35 5.23 20.87
N TYR A 38 10.13 4.90 20.46
CA TYR A 38 9.09 4.36 21.34
C TYR A 38 9.07 2.83 21.27
N PRO A 39 8.69 2.12 22.36
CA PRO A 39 8.58 0.67 22.34
C PRO A 39 7.51 0.22 21.34
N MET A 40 7.83 -0.82 20.57
CA MET A 40 6.97 -1.41 19.57
C MET A 40 5.97 -2.33 20.25
N THR A 41 4.84 -1.78 20.68
CA THR A 41 3.76 -2.53 21.33
C THR A 41 3.06 -3.45 20.32
N PRO A 42 2.26 -4.44 20.78
CA PRO A 42 1.50 -5.30 19.88
C PRO A 42 0.59 -4.52 18.93
N LEU A 43 -0.02 -3.42 19.39
CA LEU A 43 -0.86 -2.55 18.58
C LEU A 43 -0.07 -1.79 17.51
N ARG A 44 1.08 -1.21 17.89
CA ARG A 44 1.98 -0.55 16.92
C ARG A 44 2.52 -1.54 15.89
N THR A 45 2.82 -2.77 16.30
CA THR A 45 3.22 -3.85 15.39
C THR A 45 2.12 -4.22 14.42
N LYS A 46 0.89 -4.39 14.92
CA LYS A 46 -0.29 -4.63 14.07
C LYS A 46 -0.48 -3.52 13.04
N MET A 47 -0.40 -2.26 13.45
CA MET A 47 -0.53 -1.11 12.54
C MET A 47 0.60 -1.06 11.51
N HIS A 48 1.84 -1.35 11.90
CA HIS A 48 2.95 -1.45 10.96
C HIS A 48 2.68 -2.49 9.87
N HIS A 49 2.12 -3.65 10.25
CA HIS A 49 1.69 -4.66 9.28
C HIS A 49 0.53 -4.20 8.40
N VAL A 50 -0.45 -3.46 8.95
CA VAL A 50 -1.54 -2.87 8.17
C VAL A 50 -0.99 -1.89 7.12
N TRP A 51 -0.07 -1.01 7.47
CA TRP A 51 0.56 -0.12 6.50
C TRP A 51 1.34 -0.88 5.43
N ASN A 52 2.10 -1.91 5.79
CA ASN A 52 2.75 -2.77 4.79
C ASN A 52 1.75 -3.53 3.92
N ALA A 53 0.59 -3.92 4.47
CA ALA A 53 -0.47 -4.57 3.71
C ALA A 53 -1.00 -3.66 2.60
N TYR A 54 -1.16 -2.35 2.82
CA TYR A 54 -1.50 -1.40 1.74
C TYR A 54 -0.48 -1.42 0.60
N PHE A 55 0.80 -1.48 0.91
CA PHE A 55 1.84 -1.51 -0.13
C PHE A 55 1.81 -2.82 -0.93
N ILE A 56 1.69 -3.97 -0.24
CA ILE A 56 1.58 -5.27 -0.89
C ILE A 56 0.31 -5.33 -1.74
N TYR A 57 -0.80 -4.84 -1.19
CA TYR A 57 -2.08 -4.80 -1.88
C TYR A 57 -2.03 -3.92 -3.14
N ALA A 58 -1.32 -2.78 -3.10
CA ALA A 58 -1.09 -1.96 -4.29
C ALA A 58 -0.42 -2.76 -5.44
N MET A 59 0.58 -3.60 -5.11
CA MET A 59 1.22 -4.46 -6.11
C MET A 59 0.27 -5.51 -6.68
N ILE A 60 -0.56 -6.13 -5.84
CA ILE A 60 -1.58 -7.10 -6.26
C ILE A 60 -2.59 -6.43 -7.20
N LEU A 61 -3.03 -5.21 -6.87
CA LEU A 61 -3.98 -4.45 -7.67
C LEU A 61 -3.44 -4.06 -9.04
N LEU A 62 -2.13 -3.82 -9.18
CA LEU A 62 -1.54 -3.56 -10.50
C LEU A 62 -1.64 -4.79 -11.41
N VAL A 63 -1.35 -5.98 -10.87
CA VAL A 63 -1.47 -7.24 -11.61
C VAL A 63 -2.93 -7.55 -11.93
N TRP A 64 -3.83 -7.38 -10.95
CA TRP A 64 -5.26 -7.60 -11.13
C TRP A 64 -5.89 -6.61 -12.12
N GLY A 65 -5.57 -5.31 -12.00
CA GLY A 65 -6.04 -4.29 -12.93
C GLY A 65 -5.57 -4.53 -14.37
N LEU A 66 -4.35 -5.02 -14.56
CA LEU A 66 -3.87 -5.46 -15.87
C LEU A 66 -4.68 -6.65 -16.40
N ALA A 67 -4.95 -7.66 -15.57
CA ALA A 67 -5.80 -8.79 -15.95
C ALA A 67 -7.21 -8.35 -16.34
N CYS A 68 -7.84 -7.46 -15.57
CA CYS A 68 -9.14 -6.87 -15.90
C CYS A 68 -9.11 -6.09 -17.22
N THR A 69 -8.04 -5.36 -17.48
CA THR A 69 -7.86 -4.61 -18.73
C THR A 69 -7.77 -5.55 -19.94
N LEU A 70 -6.99 -6.63 -19.82
CA LEU A 70 -6.88 -7.66 -20.87
C LEU A 70 -8.22 -8.37 -21.09
N LEU A 71 -8.94 -8.73 -20.03
CA LEU A 71 -10.28 -9.32 -20.14
C LEU A 71 -11.26 -8.38 -20.85
N GLY A 72 -11.16 -7.07 -20.58
CA GLY A 72 -11.99 -6.06 -21.25
C GLY A 72 -11.59 -5.78 -22.70
N TRP A 73 -10.37 -6.13 -23.10
CA TRP A 73 -9.89 -6.04 -24.47
C TRP A 73 -10.28 -7.28 -25.30
N PHE A 74 -10.16 -8.47 -24.70
CA PHE A 74 -10.51 -9.74 -25.34
C PHE A 74 -11.98 -10.14 -25.16
N SER A 75 -12.84 -9.21 -24.70
CA SER A 75 -14.26 -9.48 -24.48
C SER A 75 -15.07 -9.68 -25.77
N GLY A 76 -14.46 -9.43 -26.94
CA GLY A 76 -15.12 -9.53 -28.24
C GLY A 76 -16.08 -8.38 -28.55
N GLU A 77 -15.97 -7.25 -27.85
CA GLU A 77 -16.71 -6.02 -28.19
C GLU A 77 -16.12 -5.38 -29.46
N THR A 78 -16.99 -5.03 -30.41
CA THR A 78 -16.63 -4.18 -31.56
C THR A 78 -17.19 -2.78 -31.36
N PHE A 79 -16.36 -1.75 -31.52
CA PHE A 79 -16.81 -0.36 -31.50
C PHE A 79 -17.20 0.06 -32.92
N THR A 80 -18.43 0.53 -33.14
CA THR A 80 -18.77 1.24 -34.37
C THR A 80 -18.20 2.66 -34.30
N ASP A 81 -17.38 3.02 -35.28
CA ASP A 81 -16.46 4.18 -35.28
C ASP A 81 -17.09 5.54 -34.94
N TRP A 82 -18.40 5.70 -35.13
CA TRP A 82 -19.09 6.99 -34.98
C TRP A 82 -20.17 7.04 -33.89
N GLU A 83 -20.60 5.91 -33.34
CA GLU A 83 -21.68 5.89 -32.33
C GLU A 83 -21.16 5.73 -30.90
N LEU A 84 -19.85 5.51 -30.70
CA LEU A 84 -19.26 5.09 -29.41
C LEU A 84 -20.01 3.90 -28.77
N ARG A 85 -20.78 3.17 -29.58
CA ARG A 85 -21.66 2.11 -29.15
C ARG A 85 -20.93 0.82 -29.45
N ALA A 86 -20.37 0.20 -28.41
CA ALA A 86 -19.87 -1.15 -28.60
C ALA A 86 -21.05 -2.09 -28.94
N THR A 87 -20.83 -3.09 -29.76
CA THR A 87 -21.80 -4.13 -30.09
C THR A 87 -21.11 -5.49 -30.00
N GLY A 88 -21.86 -6.53 -29.61
CA GLY A 88 -21.32 -7.85 -29.35
C GLY A 88 -20.55 -7.97 -28.02
N GLY A 89 -19.91 -9.12 -27.83
CA GLY A 89 -19.17 -9.47 -26.61
C GLY A 89 -20.01 -10.18 -25.55
N TRP A 90 -19.36 -10.59 -24.46
CA TRP A 90 -20.02 -11.31 -23.37
C TRP A 90 -20.82 -10.37 -22.46
N GLU A 91 -22.02 -10.79 -22.12
CA GLU A 91 -22.93 -10.08 -21.21
C GLU A 91 -23.24 -10.94 -19.99
N TYR A 92 -23.40 -10.28 -18.84
CA TYR A 92 -23.82 -10.87 -17.58
C TYR A 92 -24.95 -10.02 -16.99
N ASN A 93 -26.12 -10.62 -16.75
CA ASN A 93 -27.30 -9.94 -16.24
C ASN A 93 -27.68 -8.66 -17.02
N GLY A 94 -27.49 -8.64 -18.34
CA GLY A 94 -27.77 -7.49 -19.21
C GLY A 94 -26.71 -6.39 -19.18
N TYR A 95 -25.60 -6.60 -18.47
CA TYR A 95 -24.44 -5.71 -18.44
C TYR A 95 -23.28 -6.33 -19.21
N ARG A 96 -22.53 -5.49 -19.93
CA ARG A 96 -21.39 -5.94 -20.72
C ARG A 96 -20.21 -6.23 -19.83
N LEU A 97 -19.65 -7.43 -19.96
CA LEU A 97 -18.49 -7.85 -19.17
C LEU A 97 -17.32 -6.87 -19.33
N ALA A 98 -17.11 -6.38 -20.56
CA ALA A 98 -16.07 -5.41 -20.88
C ALA A 98 -16.17 -4.13 -20.04
N THR A 99 -17.39 -3.60 -19.88
CA THR A 99 -17.63 -2.42 -19.05
C THR A 99 -17.38 -2.71 -17.58
N LEU A 100 -17.84 -3.86 -17.08
CA LEU A 100 -17.67 -4.25 -15.68
C LEU A 100 -16.18 -4.40 -15.32
N VAL A 101 -15.41 -5.10 -16.13
CA VAL A 101 -13.97 -5.29 -15.87
C VAL A 101 -13.15 -4.01 -16.09
N ARG A 102 -13.59 -3.09 -16.97
CA ARG A 102 -12.97 -1.77 -17.10
C ARG A 102 -13.22 -0.90 -15.87
N ILE A 103 -14.42 -0.93 -15.30
CA ILE A 103 -14.73 -0.26 -14.04
C ILE A 103 -13.86 -0.83 -12.92
N GLU A 104 -13.78 -2.17 -12.80
CA GLU A 104 -12.90 -2.83 -11.83
C GLU A 104 -11.43 -2.41 -12.02
N ALA A 105 -10.93 -2.36 -13.26
CA ALA A 105 -9.57 -1.94 -13.56
C ALA A 105 -9.30 -0.48 -13.14
N LEU A 106 -10.25 0.43 -13.36
CA LEU A 106 -10.15 1.83 -12.91
C LEU A 106 -10.11 1.92 -11.38
N VAL A 107 -10.95 1.14 -10.69
CA VAL A 107 -10.92 1.05 -9.22
C VAL A 107 -9.57 0.53 -8.75
N CYS A 108 -9.02 -0.50 -9.39
CA CYS A 108 -7.72 -1.06 -9.05
C CYS A 108 -6.60 -0.04 -9.20
N LEU A 109 -6.58 0.70 -10.30
CA LEU A 109 -5.57 1.73 -10.56
C LEU A 109 -5.63 2.85 -9.52
N TRP A 110 -6.82 3.39 -9.27
CA TRP A 110 -7.04 4.41 -8.25
C TRP A 110 -6.61 3.93 -6.86
N THR A 111 -7.06 2.72 -6.50
CA THR A 111 -6.76 2.11 -5.19
C THR A 111 -5.28 1.83 -5.03
N ALA A 112 -4.57 1.38 -6.07
CA ALA A 112 -3.14 1.13 -6.01
C ALA A 112 -2.36 2.40 -5.70
N VAL A 113 -2.66 3.50 -6.40
CA VAL A 113 -2.02 4.80 -6.16
C VAL A 113 -2.33 5.29 -4.73
N ALA A 114 -3.60 5.26 -4.33
CA ALA A 114 -4.00 5.69 -3.00
C ALA A 114 -3.37 4.83 -1.90
N SER A 115 -3.23 3.52 -2.11
CA SER A 115 -2.61 2.59 -1.15
C SER A 115 -1.11 2.87 -0.93
N VAL A 116 -0.37 3.24 -1.97
CA VAL A 116 1.03 3.68 -1.82
C VAL A 116 1.11 4.97 -1.01
N ILE A 117 0.23 5.94 -1.27
CA ILE A 117 0.18 7.19 -0.50
C ILE A 117 -0.18 6.91 0.97
N LEU A 118 -1.18 6.05 1.21
CA LEU A 118 -1.60 5.64 2.55
C LEU A 118 -0.48 4.91 3.31
N ASN A 119 0.30 4.06 2.64
CA ASN A 119 1.47 3.43 3.25
C ASN A 119 2.49 4.49 3.73
N LEU A 120 2.92 5.39 2.84
CA LEU A 120 3.94 6.38 3.15
C LEU A 120 3.48 7.40 4.21
N LYS A 121 2.27 7.94 4.04
CA LYS A 121 1.69 8.92 4.96
C LYS A 121 1.22 8.27 6.26
N GLY A 122 0.79 7.01 6.23
CA GLY A 122 0.45 6.21 7.40
C GLY A 122 1.66 5.97 8.29
N PHE A 123 2.82 5.67 7.70
CA PHE A 123 4.07 5.58 8.46
C PHE A 123 4.51 6.93 9.04
N ALA A 124 4.41 8.01 8.27
CA ALA A 124 4.71 9.36 8.78
C ALA A 124 3.76 9.76 9.92
N TRP A 125 2.47 9.40 9.84
CA TRP A 125 1.55 9.59 10.96
C TRP A 125 1.96 8.76 12.17
N MET A 126 2.33 7.48 11.97
CA MET A 126 2.62 6.55 13.05
C MET A 126 3.90 6.89 13.82
N TYR A 127 4.99 7.19 13.09
CA TYR A 127 6.33 7.41 13.66
C TYR A 127 6.67 8.90 13.85
N ASP A 128 6.37 9.75 12.87
CA ASP A 128 6.76 11.17 12.90
C ASP A 128 5.68 12.07 13.53
N ARG A 129 4.56 11.49 13.97
CA ARG A 129 3.40 12.22 14.51
C ARG A 129 2.86 13.28 13.54
N ALA A 130 2.98 13.02 12.24
CA ALA A 130 2.46 13.90 11.20
C ALA A 130 0.92 14.00 11.26
N SER A 131 0.36 15.04 10.65
CA SER A 131 -1.09 15.23 10.59
C SER A 131 -1.79 14.09 9.85
N ASN A 132 -2.94 13.66 10.36
CA ASN A 132 -3.74 12.57 9.79
C ASN A 132 -4.76 13.05 8.74
N GLY A 133 -4.86 14.36 8.47
CA GLY A 133 -5.90 14.91 7.60
C GLY A 133 -5.91 14.31 6.18
N LEU A 134 -4.74 14.17 5.56
CA LEU A 134 -4.61 13.56 4.24
C LEU A 134 -4.93 12.06 4.28
N VAL A 135 -4.43 11.34 5.28
CA VAL A 135 -4.67 9.89 5.46
C VAL A 135 -6.17 9.63 5.63
N ASN A 136 -6.83 10.37 6.52
CA ASN A 136 -8.27 10.27 6.74
C ASN A 136 -9.07 10.66 5.50
N GLY A 137 -8.70 11.75 4.82
CA GLY A 137 -9.36 12.19 3.59
C GLY A 137 -9.33 11.13 2.49
N LEU A 138 -8.15 10.55 2.23
CA LEU A 138 -8.00 9.46 1.25
C LEU A 138 -8.74 8.20 1.66
N MET A 139 -8.66 7.78 2.94
CA MET A 139 -9.38 6.60 3.43
C MET A 139 -10.90 6.76 3.29
N TYR A 140 -11.46 7.91 3.69
CA TYR A 140 -12.91 8.12 3.58
C TYR A 140 -13.37 8.25 2.13
N ALA A 141 -12.57 8.88 1.25
CA ALA A 141 -12.86 8.92 -0.18
C ALA A 141 -12.87 7.52 -0.80
N LEU A 142 -11.84 6.70 -0.51
CA LEU A 142 -11.77 5.31 -0.96
C LEU A 142 -12.93 4.48 -0.43
N LEU A 143 -13.27 4.63 0.85
CA LEU A 143 -14.38 3.92 1.48
C LEU A 143 -15.71 4.28 0.83
N GLY A 144 -15.98 5.57 0.64
CA GLY A 144 -17.21 6.06 0.01
C GLY A 144 -17.38 5.55 -1.42
N ILE A 145 -16.33 5.66 -2.24
CA ILE A 145 -16.33 5.14 -3.61
C ILE A 145 -16.53 3.61 -3.62
N SER A 146 -15.82 2.89 -2.75
CA SER A 146 -15.91 1.42 -2.70
C SER A 146 -17.30 0.96 -2.28
N ILE A 147 -17.92 1.60 -1.28
CA ILE A 147 -19.28 1.29 -0.86
C ILE A 147 -20.28 1.60 -1.99
N ALA A 148 -20.15 2.76 -2.65
CA ALA A 148 -21.06 3.13 -3.73
C ALA A 148 -21.02 2.13 -4.89
N ILE A 149 -19.81 1.71 -5.30
CA ILE A 149 -19.62 0.72 -6.36
C ILE A 149 -20.14 -0.65 -5.92
N GLU A 150 -19.85 -1.08 -4.68
CA GLU A 150 -20.30 -2.37 -4.16
C GLU A 150 -21.84 -2.45 -4.07
N LEU A 151 -22.50 -1.36 -3.67
CA LEU A 151 -23.97 -1.29 -3.65
C LEU A 151 -24.56 -1.45 -5.06
N VAL A 152 -23.99 -0.76 -6.05
CA VAL A 152 -24.43 -0.91 -7.46
C VAL A 152 -24.18 -2.34 -7.95
N ALA A 153 -22.99 -2.88 -7.67
CA ALA A 153 -22.61 -4.24 -8.06
C ALA A 153 -23.56 -5.29 -7.46
N LEU A 154 -23.90 -5.18 -6.18
CA LEU A 154 -24.77 -6.12 -5.48
C LEU A 154 -26.24 -6.00 -5.89
N PHE A 155 -26.79 -4.78 -5.91
CA PHE A 155 -28.23 -4.59 -6.11
C PHE A 155 -28.66 -4.56 -7.57
N MET A 156 -27.80 -4.12 -8.48
CA MET A 156 -28.15 -4.04 -9.92
C MET A 156 -27.59 -5.22 -10.69
N ILE A 157 -26.31 -5.54 -10.49
CA ILE A 157 -25.60 -6.52 -11.33
C ILE A 157 -25.58 -7.92 -10.68
N HIS A 158 -25.80 -8.01 -9.36
CA HIS A 158 -25.72 -9.23 -8.56
C HIS A 158 -24.33 -9.87 -8.58
N ILE A 159 -23.29 -9.04 -8.47
CA ILE A 159 -21.88 -9.45 -8.33
C ILE A 159 -21.21 -8.67 -7.19
N ILE A 160 -20.04 -9.14 -6.78
CA ILE A 160 -19.17 -8.47 -5.82
C ILE A 160 -17.98 -7.89 -6.59
N SER A 161 -17.53 -6.68 -6.23
CA SER A 161 -16.25 -6.15 -6.69
C SER A 161 -15.15 -6.56 -5.70
N PRO A 162 -14.22 -7.46 -6.10
CA PRO A 162 -13.17 -7.91 -5.19
C PRO A 162 -12.32 -6.75 -4.64
N ALA A 163 -11.97 -5.78 -5.49
CA ALA A 163 -11.19 -4.63 -5.06
C ALA A 163 -11.94 -3.76 -4.04
N CYS A 164 -13.22 -3.47 -4.29
CA CYS A 164 -14.03 -2.67 -3.37
C CYS A 164 -14.25 -3.37 -2.02
N LEU A 165 -14.51 -4.68 -2.02
CA LEU A 165 -14.69 -5.44 -0.80
C LEU A 165 -13.42 -5.42 0.07
N ILE A 166 -12.26 -5.67 -0.53
CA ILE A 166 -10.98 -5.66 0.20
C ILE A 166 -10.68 -4.24 0.72
N ASN A 167 -10.98 -3.20 -0.07
CA ASN A 167 -10.82 -1.81 0.37
C ASN A 167 -11.60 -1.52 1.65
N ILE A 168 -12.88 -1.90 1.68
CA ILE A 168 -13.76 -1.69 2.84
C ILE A 168 -13.16 -2.36 4.08
N VAL A 169 -12.79 -3.65 3.97
CA VAL A 169 -12.22 -4.42 5.08
C VAL A 169 -10.91 -3.81 5.58
N LEU A 170 -10.00 -3.47 4.67
CA LEU A 170 -8.70 -2.88 5.00
C LEU A 170 -8.86 -1.53 5.70
N ILE A 171 -9.73 -0.66 5.19
CA ILE A 171 -9.98 0.67 5.78
C ILE A 171 -10.63 0.56 7.16
N VAL A 172 -11.60 -0.34 7.35
CA VAL A 172 -12.21 -0.56 8.67
C VAL A 172 -11.16 -1.03 9.68
N MET A 173 -10.30 -1.99 9.30
CA MET A 173 -9.21 -2.43 10.17
C MET A 173 -8.24 -1.29 10.51
N THR A 174 -7.93 -0.43 9.55
CA THR A 174 -7.06 0.73 9.75
C THR A 174 -7.67 1.72 10.73
N ILE A 175 -8.94 2.10 10.55
CA ILE A 175 -9.64 3.05 11.44
C ILE A 175 -9.66 2.53 12.88
N ILE A 176 -10.01 1.26 13.08
CA ILE A 176 -10.05 0.64 14.42
C ILE A 176 -8.65 0.66 15.05
N THR A 177 -7.63 0.25 14.30
CA THR A 177 -6.26 0.17 14.82
C THR A 177 -5.68 1.57 15.06
N MET A 178 -6.03 2.57 14.24
CA MET A 178 -5.59 3.97 14.43
C MET A 178 -6.13 4.52 15.75
N LYS A 179 -7.43 4.30 16.01
CA LYS A 179 -8.08 4.72 17.25
C LYS A 179 -7.42 4.07 18.48
N GLN A 180 -7.15 2.77 18.42
CA GLN A 180 -6.48 2.05 19.50
C GLN A 180 -5.07 2.59 19.79
N ILE A 181 -4.32 2.97 18.74
CA ILE A 181 -2.98 3.58 18.91
C ILE A 181 -3.08 5.00 19.47
N ASP A 182 -4.05 5.80 19.04
CA ASP A 182 -4.23 7.15 19.58
C ASP A 182 -4.62 7.13 21.07
N GLU A 183 -5.34 6.10 21.51
CA GLU A 183 -5.61 5.83 22.94
C GLU A 183 -4.37 5.36 23.71
N GLU A 184 -3.50 4.54 23.09
CA GLU A 184 -2.26 4.04 23.70
C GLU A 184 -1.17 5.13 23.78
N ARG A 185 -1.11 6.04 22.79
CA ARG A 185 -0.05 7.04 22.61
C ARG A 185 0.29 7.88 23.85
N PRO A 186 -0.66 8.40 24.63
CA PRO A 186 -0.36 9.20 25.84
C PRO A 186 0.36 8.40 26.92
N SER A 187 0.17 7.08 26.96
CA SER A 187 0.78 6.19 27.95
C SER A 187 2.23 5.81 27.61
N LEU A 188 2.64 5.98 26.35
CA LEU A 188 3.95 5.56 25.87
C LEU A 188 5.05 6.55 26.27
N LYS A 189 6.03 6.06 27.02
CA LYS A 189 7.28 6.78 27.32
C LYS A 189 8.37 6.36 26.34
N LYS A 190 9.26 7.29 26.00
CA LYS A 190 10.45 6.98 25.20
C LYS A 190 11.29 5.94 25.94
N ALA A 191 11.67 4.88 25.23
CA ALA A 191 12.51 3.83 25.78
C ALA A 191 13.91 4.38 26.11
N LYS A 192 14.45 4.03 27.29
CA LYS A 192 15.89 4.18 27.53
C LYS A 192 16.62 3.21 26.59
N ARG A 193 17.57 3.73 25.81
CA ARG A 193 18.30 2.96 24.81
C ARG A 193 19.28 2.03 25.51
N PHE A 194 19.02 0.72 25.51
CA PHE A 194 20.02 -0.28 25.85
C PHE A 194 20.52 -0.94 24.57
N ARG A 195 21.81 -0.77 24.28
CA ARG A 195 22.46 -1.39 23.12
C ARG A 195 22.58 -2.88 23.41
N LYS A 196 21.85 -3.73 22.68
CA LYS A 196 22.09 -5.17 22.68
C LYS A 196 22.80 -5.50 21.37
N GLU A 197 24.11 -5.67 21.43
CA GLU A 197 24.88 -6.21 20.30
C GLU A 197 24.40 -7.65 20.08
N VAL A 198 23.76 -7.88 18.93
CA VAL A 198 23.45 -9.23 18.47
C VAL A 198 24.79 -9.86 18.08
N LYS A 199 25.28 -10.78 18.90
CA LYS A 199 26.39 -11.68 18.52
C LYS A 199 25.91 -12.70 17.51
#